data_AF-A0A353R6B5-F1
#
_entry.id   AF-A0A353R6B5-F1
#
_cell.length_a   1.000
_cell.length_b   1.000
_cell.length_c   1.000
_cell.angle_alpha   90.00
_cell.angle_beta   90.00
_cell.angle_gamma   90.00
#
_symmetry.space_group_name_H-M   'P 1'
#
loop_
_entity.id
_entity.type
_entity.pdbx_description
1 polymer ?
#
loop_
_entity_poly.entity_id
_entity_poly.type
_entity_poly.pdbx_seq_one_letter_code
_entity_poly.pdbx_strand_id
1 'polypeptide(L)'
;RQSFDSGILYNATLLRNNITSGNYCLPEWETQGFEDVHRIGPADLTEALNEAISRYSLEEVVVLCRSNKRANRYNKGIRGSILYREEGITKGDRVMVVKNCYQFLEDVPEMDFIANGDIAEILRIHKFQERYGFRFAEAVLRFPDYKDAEISARLLLDTLESESPALSREQQEQLYQGVSGDYAHVKGKRKRYNAIREDLYLNALQVKYANAVTCHKAQGGQWKAVFVDKAFFGQACDKDVLRWYYTAFTRARDQLYLINL
;
A
#
# COMPACT_ATOMS: atom_id res chain seq x y z
N ARG A 1 -0.12 22.17 32.77
CA ARG A 1 -0.26 20.84 32.11
C ARG A 1 -1.12 21.09 30.87
N GLN A 2 -0.57 20.99 29.66
CA GLN A 2 -1.41 21.00 28.46
C GLN A 2 -2.26 19.72 28.55
N SER A 3 -3.59 19.86 28.69
CA SER A 3 -4.48 18.74 28.44
C SER A 3 -4.39 18.46 26.95
N PHE A 4 -3.79 17.33 26.60
CA PHE A 4 -4.00 16.82 25.26
C PHE A 4 -5.40 16.22 25.27
N ASP A 5 -6.29 16.70 24.41
CA ASP A 5 -7.61 16.10 24.23
C ASP A 5 -7.54 14.90 23.27
N SER A 6 -6.37 14.68 22.65
CA SER A 6 -6.09 13.59 21.71
C SER A 6 -4.91 12.75 22.18
N GLY A 7 -5.15 11.45 22.34
CA GLY A 7 -4.13 10.46 22.63
C GLY A 7 -3.18 10.27 21.45
N ILE A 8 -3.67 10.42 20.21
CA ILE A 8 -2.82 10.35 19.01
C ILE A 8 -1.75 11.44 19.07
N LEU A 9 -2.18 12.68 19.31
CA LEU A 9 -1.28 13.83 19.40
C LEU A 9 -0.36 13.72 20.61
N TYR A 10 -0.86 13.26 21.76
CA TYR A 10 -0.06 13.04 22.96
C TYR A 10 1.10 12.07 22.68
N ASN A 11 0.79 10.88 22.17
CA ASN A 11 1.79 9.85 21.89
C ASN A 11 2.77 10.26 20.77
N ALA A 12 2.29 10.95 19.73
CA ALA A 12 3.15 11.51 18.69
C ALA A 12 4.11 12.58 19.24
N THR A 13 3.64 13.42 20.17
CA THR A 13 4.47 14.43 20.84
C THR A 13 5.52 13.78 21.74
N LEU A 14 5.14 12.73 22.48
CA LEU A 14 6.07 11.93 23.29
C LEU A 14 7.19 11.33 22.43
N LEU A 15 6.84 10.76 21.29
CA LEU A 15 7.81 10.22 20.33
C LEU A 15 8.75 11.30 19.80
N ARG A 16 8.22 12.46 19.39
CA ARG A 16 9.01 13.59 18.91
C ARG A 16 10.01 14.06 19.96
N ASN A 17 9.58 14.19 21.22
CA ASN A 17 10.43 14.62 22.32
C ASN A 17 11.56 13.61 22.61
N ASN A 18 11.28 12.32 22.59
CA ASN A 18 12.29 11.27 22.74
C ASN A 18 13.33 11.31 21.59
N ILE A 19 12.87 11.49 20.34
CA ILE A 19 13.75 11.64 19.17
C ILE A 19 14.65 12.87 19.31
N THR A 20 14.09 14.02 19.72
CA THR A 20 14.83 15.28 19.85
C THR A 20 15.82 15.27 21.01
N SER A 21 15.46 14.66 22.14
CA SER A 21 16.33 14.55 23.32
C SER A 21 17.40 13.46 23.22
N GLY A 22 17.37 12.63 22.18
CA GLY A 22 18.27 11.50 22.02
C GLY A 22 17.97 10.32 22.94
N ASN A 23 16.78 10.30 23.56
CA ASN A 23 16.33 9.21 24.40
C ASN A 23 15.68 8.11 23.54
N TYR A 24 16.48 7.16 23.08
CA TYR A 24 16.02 6.07 22.20
C TYR A 24 15.48 4.87 23.00
N CYS A 25 14.44 5.11 23.78
CA CYS A 25 13.65 4.07 24.42
C CYS A 25 12.21 4.10 23.90
N LEU A 26 11.57 2.94 23.82
CA LEU A 26 10.14 2.87 23.53
C LEU A 26 9.38 3.44 24.73
N PRO A 27 8.56 4.48 24.53
CA PRO A 27 7.71 4.97 25.61
C PRO A 27 6.61 3.94 25.90
N GLU A 28 6.06 4.02 27.11
CA GLU A 28 4.75 3.44 27.37
C GLU A 28 3.70 4.28 26.63
N TRP A 29 2.85 3.62 25.84
CA TRP A 29 1.81 4.32 25.09
C TRP A 29 0.63 4.62 25.99
N GLU A 30 0.29 5.90 26.08
CA GLU A 30 -0.85 6.35 26.87
C GLU A 30 -2.13 6.18 26.05
N THR A 31 -2.94 5.20 26.43
CA THR A 31 -4.25 4.94 25.82
C THR A 31 -5.40 5.17 26.79
N GLN A 32 -5.13 5.23 28.10
CA GLN A 32 -6.17 5.43 29.11
C GLN A 32 -6.61 6.90 29.16
N GLY A 33 -7.92 7.13 29.20
CA GLY A 33 -8.49 8.49 29.23
C GLY A 33 -8.57 9.18 27.88
N PHE A 34 -8.26 8.48 26.78
CA PHE A 34 -8.39 8.96 25.42
C PHE A 34 -9.43 8.14 24.64
N GLU A 35 -10.22 8.80 23.78
CA GLU A 35 -11.23 8.14 22.94
C GLU A 35 -10.70 7.76 21.55
N ASP A 36 -9.52 8.26 21.18
CA ASP A 36 -8.92 8.18 19.84
C ASP A 36 -7.73 7.21 19.74
N VAL A 37 -7.30 6.58 20.84
CA VAL A 37 -6.23 5.57 20.84
C VAL A 37 -6.63 4.32 21.60
N HIS A 38 -6.54 3.17 20.94
CA HIS A 38 -7.00 1.89 21.47
C HIS A 38 -5.87 0.87 21.46
N ARG A 39 -5.72 0.12 22.55
CA ARG A 39 -4.87 -1.07 22.59
C ARG A 39 -5.75 -2.29 22.32
N ILE A 40 -5.40 -3.08 21.30
CA ILE A 40 -6.19 -4.26 20.92
C ILE A 40 -5.32 -5.52 20.84
N GLY A 41 -5.93 -6.64 21.27
CA GLY A 41 -5.33 -7.95 21.11
C GLY A 41 -5.49 -8.50 19.69
N PRO A 42 -4.74 -9.55 19.32
CA PRO A 42 -4.93 -10.21 18.03
C PRO A 42 -6.30 -10.88 17.89
N ALA A 43 -6.98 -11.21 19.00
CA ALA A 43 -8.34 -11.76 18.97
C ALA A 43 -9.38 -10.71 18.56
N ASP A 44 -9.21 -9.46 18.99
CA ASP A 44 -10.17 -8.36 18.76
C ASP A 44 -9.94 -7.66 17.40
N LEU A 45 -8.83 -7.97 16.73
CA LEU A 45 -8.41 -7.31 15.48
C LEU A 45 -9.48 -7.36 14.39
N THR A 46 -10.10 -8.53 14.19
CA THR A 46 -11.11 -8.70 13.13
C THR A 46 -12.36 -7.87 13.42
N GLU A 47 -12.81 -7.84 14.67
CA GLU A 47 -13.96 -7.05 15.10
C GLU A 47 -13.67 -5.56 14.96
N ALA A 48 -12.55 -5.08 15.50
CA ALA A 48 -12.14 -3.68 15.40
C ALA A 48 -11.99 -3.21 13.94
N LEU A 49 -11.44 -4.04 13.04
CA LEU A 49 -11.37 -3.72 11.61
C LEU A 49 -12.77 -3.64 10.98
N ASN A 50 -13.68 -4.55 11.29
CA ASN A 50 -15.06 -4.52 10.79
C ASN A 50 -15.79 -3.25 11.25
N GLU A 51 -15.69 -2.90 12.54
CA GLU A 51 -16.28 -1.70 13.09
C GLU A 51 -15.73 -0.43 12.44
N ALA A 52 -14.40 -0.34 12.29
CA ALA A 52 -13.74 0.79 11.65
C ALA A 52 -14.16 0.93 10.18
N ILE A 53 -14.21 -0.18 9.43
CA ILE A 53 -14.62 -0.17 8.01
C ILE A 53 -16.11 0.21 7.89
N SER A 54 -16.97 -0.30 8.79
CA SER A 54 -18.38 0.06 8.80
C SER A 54 -18.60 1.55 9.11
N ARG A 55 -17.80 2.12 10.02
CA ARG A 55 -17.91 3.52 10.43
C ARG A 55 -17.32 4.49 9.41
N TYR A 56 -16.17 4.16 8.83
CA TYR A 56 -15.37 5.10 8.04
C TYR A 56 -15.31 4.80 6.54
N SER A 57 -15.80 3.64 6.11
CA SER A 57 -15.57 3.01 4.79
C SER A 57 -14.18 2.42 4.63
N LEU A 58 -14.04 1.45 3.72
CA LEU A 58 -12.79 0.70 3.50
C LEU A 58 -11.62 1.60 3.07
N GLU A 59 -11.90 2.69 2.35
CA GLU A 59 -10.87 3.59 1.84
C GLU A 59 -10.15 4.40 2.93
N GLU A 60 -10.85 4.62 4.05
CA GLU A 60 -10.42 5.40 5.22
C GLU A 60 -9.85 4.55 6.36
N VAL A 61 -9.64 3.26 6.12
CA VAL A 61 -9.04 2.32 7.07
C VAL A 61 -7.78 1.72 6.46
N VAL A 62 -6.69 1.70 7.23
CA VAL A 62 -5.43 1.07 6.80
C VAL A 62 -4.73 0.36 7.95
N VAL A 63 -4.06 -0.75 7.63
CA VAL A 63 -3.08 -1.38 8.51
C VAL A 63 -1.67 -0.98 8.11
N LEU A 64 -0.91 -0.42 9.06
CA LEU A 64 0.50 -0.09 8.88
C LEU A 64 1.38 -1.13 9.55
N CYS A 65 2.34 -1.65 8.79
CA CYS A 65 3.27 -2.66 9.25
C CYS A 65 4.71 -2.40 8.77
N ARG A 66 5.66 -3.19 9.28
CA ARG A 66 7.10 -2.94 9.03
C ARG A 66 7.61 -3.55 7.72
N SER A 67 7.01 -4.63 7.22
CA SER A 67 7.54 -5.39 6.07
C SER A 67 6.47 -5.80 5.08
N ASN A 68 6.86 -5.97 3.80
CA ASN A 68 5.98 -6.48 2.75
C ASN A 68 5.36 -7.83 3.13
N LYS A 69 6.14 -8.73 3.74
CA LYS A 69 5.63 -10.02 4.22
C LYS A 69 4.44 -9.87 5.18
N ARG A 70 4.52 -8.91 6.11
CA ARG A 70 3.41 -8.62 7.03
C ARG A 70 2.25 -7.95 6.31
N ALA A 71 2.52 -6.99 5.42
CA ALA A 71 1.49 -6.37 4.59
C ALA A 71 0.71 -7.42 3.78
N ASN A 72 1.40 -8.36 3.15
CA ASN A 72 0.78 -9.44 2.37
C ASN A 72 -0.11 -10.32 3.27
N ARG A 73 0.34 -10.66 4.48
CA ARG A 73 -0.46 -11.43 5.44
C ARG A 73 -1.72 -10.68 5.87
N TYR A 74 -1.62 -9.40 6.22
CA TYR A 74 -2.79 -8.59 6.58
C TYR A 74 -3.74 -8.42 5.40
N ASN A 75 -3.23 -8.09 4.22
CA ASN A 75 -4.05 -7.96 3.02
C ASN A 75 -4.81 -9.26 2.71
N LYS A 76 -4.14 -10.42 2.77
CA LYS A 76 -4.78 -11.72 2.58
C LYS A 76 -5.86 -11.99 3.64
N GLY A 77 -5.58 -11.69 4.91
CA GLY A 77 -6.54 -11.86 6.01
C GLY A 77 -7.76 -10.94 5.88
N ILE A 78 -7.55 -9.66 5.59
CA ILE A 78 -8.64 -8.69 5.39
C ILE A 78 -9.48 -9.09 4.18
N ARG A 79 -8.85 -9.42 3.05
CA ARG A 79 -9.56 -9.88 1.84
C ARG A 79 -10.42 -11.11 2.13
N GLY A 80 -9.84 -12.16 2.72
CA GLY A 80 -10.53 -13.42 2.91
C GLY A 80 -11.58 -13.39 4.03
N SER A 81 -11.26 -12.79 5.17
CA SER A 81 -12.07 -12.91 6.39
C SER A 81 -13.01 -11.73 6.65
N ILE A 82 -12.71 -10.56 6.08
CA ILE A 82 -13.53 -9.34 6.27
C ILE A 82 -14.29 -9.01 4.99
N LEU A 83 -13.61 -9.08 3.84
CA LEU A 83 -14.21 -8.74 2.55
C LEU A 83 -14.79 -9.96 1.82
N TYR A 84 -14.58 -11.18 2.34
CA TYR A 84 -15.04 -12.45 1.77
C TYR A 84 -14.63 -12.64 0.29
N ARG A 85 -13.39 -12.27 -0.03
CA ARG A 85 -12.78 -12.37 -1.37
C ARG A 85 -11.66 -13.40 -1.38
N GLU A 86 -11.91 -14.56 -1.98
CA GLU A 86 -10.93 -15.65 -2.12
C GLU A 86 -10.16 -15.61 -3.45
N GLU A 87 -10.73 -14.95 -4.46
CA GLU A 87 -10.12 -14.83 -5.78
C GLU A 87 -8.85 -13.97 -5.76
N GLY A 88 -7.99 -14.25 -6.76
CA GLY A 88 -6.68 -13.65 -6.91
C GLY A 88 -6.70 -12.13 -6.83
N ILE A 89 -7.59 -11.46 -7.57
CA ILE A 89 -7.94 -10.03 -7.53
C ILE A 89 -9.38 -9.86 -8.08
N THR A 90 -10.16 -8.93 -7.54
CA THR A 90 -11.61 -8.77 -7.76
C THR A 90 -12.03 -7.30 -7.83
N LYS A 91 -13.27 -7.06 -8.28
CA LYS A 91 -13.89 -5.72 -8.20
C LYS A 91 -13.96 -5.23 -6.75
N GLY A 92 -13.65 -3.95 -6.56
CA GLY A 92 -13.64 -3.25 -5.27
C GLY A 92 -12.36 -3.48 -4.48
N ASP A 93 -11.37 -4.17 -5.04
CA ASP A 93 -10.07 -4.29 -4.40
C ASP A 93 -9.28 -2.99 -4.50
N ARG A 94 -8.60 -2.65 -3.41
CA ARG A 94 -7.70 -1.51 -3.37
C ARG A 94 -6.28 -1.97 -3.63
N VAL A 95 -5.63 -1.33 -4.60
CA VAL A 95 -4.26 -1.61 -5.01
C VAL A 95 -3.42 -0.35 -4.98
N MET A 96 -2.17 -0.49 -4.58
CA MET A 96 -1.16 0.56 -4.59
C MET A 96 -0.19 0.30 -5.74
N VAL A 97 0.06 1.32 -6.55
CA VAL A 97 1.04 1.29 -7.63
C VAL A 97 2.45 1.39 -7.04
N VAL A 98 3.34 0.48 -7.40
CA VAL A 98 4.69 0.40 -6.80
C VAL A 98 5.82 0.96 -7.67
N LYS A 99 5.49 1.43 -8.87
CA LYS A 99 6.43 2.02 -9.83
C LYS A 99 5.71 3.07 -10.69
N ASN A 100 6.36 4.20 -10.96
CA ASN A 100 5.80 5.23 -11.82
C ASN A 100 5.47 4.67 -13.21
N CYS A 101 4.33 5.07 -13.76
CA CYS A 101 3.88 4.69 -15.10
C CYS A 101 3.43 5.93 -15.87
N TYR A 102 3.87 6.03 -17.12
CA TYR A 102 3.52 7.12 -18.04
C TYR A 102 2.62 6.64 -19.19
N GLN A 103 2.19 5.37 -19.13
CA GLN A 103 1.28 4.76 -20.11
C GLN A 103 -0.15 4.76 -19.58
N PHE A 104 -1.11 4.49 -20.48
CA PHE A 104 -2.55 4.37 -20.18
C PHE A 104 -3.27 5.70 -19.88
N LEU A 105 -2.65 6.85 -20.17
CA LEU A 105 -3.14 8.18 -19.79
C LEU A 105 -3.64 9.03 -20.96
N GLU A 106 -3.78 8.44 -22.15
CA GLU A 106 -4.15 9.15 -23.39
C GLU A 106 -5.46 9.94 -23.26
N ASP A 107 -6.43 9.40 -22.51
CA ASP A 107 -7.75 9.99 -22.29
C ASP A 107 -7.92 10.59 -20.87
N VAL A 108 -6.83 10.80 -20.12
CA VAL A 108 -6.88 11.31 -18.74
C VAL A 108 -6.04 12.58 -18.62
N PRO A 109 -6.54 13.73 -19.12
CA PRO A 109 -5.76 14.97 -19.22
C PRO A 109 -5.36 15.58 -17.86
N GLU A 110 -5.94 15.10 -16.77
CA GLU A 110 -5.62 15.56 -15.40
C GLU A 110 -4.38 14.89 -14.82
N MET A 111 -3.80 13.87 -15.49
CA MET A 111 -2.70 13.07 -14.98
C MET A 111 -1.56 12.96 -16.01
N ASP A 112 -0.38 13.49 -15.65
CA ASP A 112 0.85 13.34 -16.46
C ASP A 112 1.49 11.95 -16.30
N PHE A 113 1.31 11.32 -15.14
CA PHE A 113 1.80 9.98 -14.82
C PHE A 113 1.04 9.41 -13.61
N ILE A 114 1.09 8.09 -13.45
CA ILE A 114 0.65 7.38 -12.25
C ILE A 114 1.88 7.18 -11.35
N ALA A 115 1.84 7.69 -10.13
CA ALA A 115 2.98 7.72 -9.22
C ALA A 115 3.12 6.44 -8.38
N ASN A 116 4.35 6.17 -7.95
CA ASN A 116 4.63 5.15 -6.94
C ASN A 116 4.04 5.58 -5.59
N GLY A 117 3.08 4.82 -5.10
CA GLY A 117 2.32 5.13 -3.89
C GLY A 117 0.86 5.42 -4.16
N ASP A 118 0.47 5.71 -5.40
CA ASP A 118 -0.93 5.97 -5.74
C ASP A 118 -1.79 4.74 -5.43
N ILE A 119 -2.91 4.98 -4.76
CA ILE A 119 -3.89 3.95 -4.43
C ILE A 119 -5.06 4.09 -5.39
N ALA A 120 -5.45 2.96 -5.98
CA ALA A 120 -6.61 2.86 -6.85
C ALA A 120 -7.55 1.74 -6.39
N GLU A 121 -8.83 1.87 -6.75
CA GLU A 121 -9.82 0.81 -6.62
C GLU A 121 -10.06 0.13 -7.97
N ILE A 122 -10.15 -1.21 -7.98
CA ILE A 122 -10.56 -1.97 -9.16
C ILE A 122 -12.06 -1.79 -9.41
N LEU A 123 -12.46 -1.01 -10.41
CA LEU A 123 -13.88 -0.89 -10.78
C LEU A 123 -14.36 -2.07 -11.62
N ARG A 124 -13.50 -2.57 -12.50
CA ARG A 124 -13.83 -3.66 -13.43
C ARG A 124 -12.58 -4.42 -13.83
N ILE A 125 -12.70 -5.73 -14.01
CA ILE A 125 -11.68 -6.58 -14.62
C ILE A 125 -12.27 -7.13 -15.92
N HIS A 126 -11.59 -6.89 -17.04
CA HIS A 126 -12.03 -7.32 -18.37
C HIS A 126 -11.53 -8.72 -18.70
N LYS A 127 -10.24 -8.96 -18.47
CA LYS A 127 -9.59 -10.19 -18.91
C LYS A 127 -8.34 -10.47 -18.10
N PHE A 128 -8.13 -11.76 -17.80
CA PHE A 128 -6.87 -12.29 -17.30
C PHE A 128 -6.05 -12.88 -18.45
N GLN A 129 -4.73 -12.70 -18.41
CA GLN A 129 -3.81 -13.20 -19.44
C GLN A 129 -2.50 -13.66 -18.83
N GLU A 130 -1.94 -14.76 -19.35
CA GLU A 130 -0.59 -15.20 -19.02
C GLU A 130 0.33 -14.96 -20.22
N ARG A 131 1.44 -14.24 -20.00
CA ARG A 131 2.42 -13.94 -21.05
C ARG A 131 3.80 -13.79 -20.45
N TYR A 132 4.83 -14.29 -21.14
CA TYR A 132 6.24 -14.20 -20.73
C TYR A 132 6.56 -14.82 -19.35
N GLY A 133 5.70 -15.72 -18.86
CA GLY A 133 5.81 -16.29 -17.52
C GLY A 133 5.23 -15.40 -16.41
N PHE A 134 4.40 -14.41 -16.75
CA PHE A 134 3.71 -13.52 -15.81
C PHE A 134 2.20 -13.52 -16.06
N ARG A 135 1.45 -13.20 -15.01
CA ARG A 135 -0.01 -13.04 -15.00
C ARG A 135 -0.36 -11.57 -15.04
N PHE A 136 -1.30 -11.24 -15.92
CA PHE A 136 -1.80 -9.89 -16.12
C PHE A 136 -3.31 -9.83 -16.00
N ALA A 137 -3.83 -8.66 -15.65
CA ALA A 137 -5.24 -8.31 -15.79
C ALA A 137 -5.37 -7.01 -16.59
N GLU A 138 -6.35 -6.93 -17.48
CA GLU A 138 -6.83 -5.67 -18.04
C GLU A 138 -8.00 -5.19 -17.18
N ALA A 139 -7.89 -4.00 -16.59
CA ALA A 139 -8.83 -3.50 -15.60
C ALA A 139 -9.06 -2.00 -15.72
N VAL A 140 -10.23 -1.55 -15.25
CA VAL A 140 -10.53 -0.13 -15.00
C VAL A 140 -10.27 0.16 -13.53
N LEU A 141 -9.45 1.18 -13.29
CA LEU A 141 -9.02 1.65 -11.98
C LEU A 141 -9.64 3.02 -11.69
N ARG A 142 -10.18 3.22 -10.49
CA ARG A 142 -10.54 4.54 -9.97
C ARG A 142 -9.43 5.06 -9.08
N PHE A 143 -8.95 6.27 -9.32
CA PHE A 143 -7.93 6.95 -8.52
C PHE A 143 -8.56 8.10 -7.70
N PRO A 144 -8.88 7.89 -6.40
CA PRO A 144 -9.61 8.87 -5.59
C PRO A 144 -8.85 10.20 -5.43
N ASP A 145 -7.52 10.14 -5.32
CA ASP A 145 -6.66 11.32 -5.14
C ASP A 145 -6.61 12.22 -6.39
N TYR A 146 -7.13 11.73 -7.52
CA TYR A 146 -7.14 12.41 -8.82
C TYR A 146 -8.58 12.65 -9.29
N LYS A 147 -9.43 13.20 -8.41
CA LYS A 147 -10.86 13.49 -8.68
C LYS A 147 -11.63 12.27 -9.21
N ASP A 148 -11.37 11.11 -8.63
CA ASP A 148 -11.94 9.83 -9.05
C ASP A 148 -11.64 9.46 -10.52
N ALA A 149 -10.49 9.87 -11.06
CA ALA A 149 -10.09 9.54 -12.43
C ALA A 149 -10.16 8.03 -12.70
N GLU A 150 -10.79 7.66 -13.81
CA GLU A 150 -10.89 6.27 -14.26
C GLU A 150 -9.85 5.98 -15.35
N ILE A 151 -8.97 5.01 -15.09
CA ILE A 151 -7.91 4.61 -16.02
C ILE A 151 -8.08 3.14 -16.41
N SER A 152 -8.11 2.88 -17.71
CA SER A 152 -8.03 1.52 -18.26
C SER A 152 -6.58 1.10 -18.42
N ALA A 153 -6.10 0.17 -17.60
CA ALA A 153 -4.71 -0.23 -17.58
C ALA A 153 -4.52 -1.76 -17.53
N ARG A 154 -3.31 -2.19 -17.89
CA ARG A 154 -2.84 -3.56 -17.65
C ARG A 154 -2.11 -3.63 -16.32
N LEU A 155 -2.50 -4.56 -15.46
CA LEU A 155 -1.91 -4.83 -14.16
C LEU A 155 -1.00 -6.06 -14.24
N LEU A 156 0.15 -6.01 -13.57
CA LEU A 156 1.03 -7.16 -13.37
C LEU A 156 0.74 -7.82 -12.01
N LEU A 157 0.08 -8.97 -12.04
CA LEU A 157 -0.49 -9.60 -10.85
C LEU A 157 0.54 -10.30 -9.97
N ASP A 158 1.68 -10.73 -10.52
CA ASP A 158 2.73 -11.41 -9.74
C ASP A 158 3.39 -10.50 -8.69
N THR A 159 3.18 -9.20 -8.78
CA THR A 159 3.64 -8.25 -7.76
C THR A 159 2.74 -8.14 -6.54
N LEU A 160 1.48 -8.62 -6.62
CA LEU A 160 0.48 -8.47 -5.55
C LEU A 160 0.89 -9.14 -4.24
N GLU A 161 1.47 -10.34 -4.32
CA GLU A 161 1.88 -11.14 -3.17
C GLU A 161 3.40 -11.23 -3.01
N SER A 162 4.16 -10.49 -3.83
CA SER A 162 5.62 -10.47 -3.75
C SER A 162 6.09 -9.83 -2.43
N GLU A 163 7.11 -10.41 -1.80
CA GLU A 163 7.79 -9.78 -0.66
C GLU A 163 8.77 -8.68 -1.11
N SER A 164 9.14 -8.65 -2.39
CA SER A 164 9.94 -7.58 -2.99
C SER A 164 9.09 -6.31 -3.20
N PRO A 165 9.67 -5.10 -3.18
CA PRO A 165 8.91 -3.87 -3.40
C PRO A 165 8.23 -3.77 -4.78
N ALA A 166 8.84 -4.39 -5.78
CA ALA A 166 8.43 -4.48 -7.18
C ALA A 166 9.01 -5.79 -7.75
N LEU A 167 8.92 -6.01 -9.07
CA LEU A 167 9.67 -7.10 -9.72
C LEU A 167 11.15 -7.07 -9.36
N SER A 168 11.74 -8.25 -9.17
CA SER A 168 13.20 -8.36 -9.04
C SER A 168 13.89 -7.98 -10.35
N ARG A 169 15.20 -7.73 -10.30
CA ARG A 169 16.00 -7.46 -11.50
C ARG A 169 15.88 -8.59 -12.52
N GLU A 170 15.93 -9.83 -12.07
CA GLU A 170 15.82 -11.03 -12.91
C GLU A 170 14.43 -11.12 -13.56
N GLN A 171 13.37 -10.87 -12.80
CA GLN A 171 12.00 -10.85 -13.33
C GLN A 171 11.80 -9.71 -14.35
N GLN A 172 12.36 -8.53 -14.07
CA GLN A 172 12.30 -7.39 -14.99
C GLN A 172 13.05 -7.69 -16.31
N GLU A 173 14.20 -8.36 -16.24
CA GLU A 173 14.94 -8.83 -17.40
C GLU A 173 14.15 -9.90 -18.18
N GLN A 174 13.56 -10.88 -17.49
CA GLN A 174 12.72 -11.91 -18.11
C GLN A 174 11.54 -11.27 -18.88
N LEU A 175 10.83 -10.32 -18.26
CA LEU A 175 9.74 -9.61 -18.91
C LEU A 175 10.24 -8.85 -20.14
N TYR A 176 11.37 -8.15 -20.02
CA TYR A 176 11.96 -7.41 -21.14
C TYR A 176 12.37 -8.32 -22.30
N GLN A 177 12.98 -9.48 -22.02
CA GLN A 177 13.38 -10.44 -23.06
C GLN A 177 12.16 -11.06 -23.75
N GLY A 178 11.13 -11.41 -22.96
CA GLY A 178 9.86 -11.89 -23.49
C GLY A 178 9.24 -10.89 -24.47
N VAL A 179 9.07 -9.64 -24.04
CA VAL A 179 8.55 -8.54 -24.88
C VAL A 179 9.44 -8.32 -26.10
N SER A 180 10.75 -8.28 -25.93
CA SER A 180 11.71 -8.07 -27.02
C SER A 180 11.58 -9.13 -28.13
N GLY A 181 11.20 -10.36 -27.77
CA GLY A 181 10.94 -11.45 -28.71
C GLY A 181 9.85 -11.11 -29.73
N ASP A 182 8.77 -10.45 -29.31
CA ASP A 182 7.67 -10.09 -30.21
C ASP A 182 8.07 -9.06 -31.27
N TYR A 183 9.06 -8.22 -30.96
CA TYR A 183 9.57 -7.19 -31.85
C TYR A 183 10.79 -7.63 -32.68
N ALA A 184 11.15 -8.91 -32.68
CA ALA A 184 12.28 -9.44 -33.44
C ALA A 184 12.19 -9.15 -34.95
N HIS A 185 10.96 -9.11 -35.48
CA HIS A 185 10.66 -8.81 -36.88
C HIS A 185 10.88 -7.34 -37.26
N VAL A 186 10.93 -6.41 -36.30
CA VAL A 186 11.10 -4.98 -36.56
C VAL A 186 12.52 -4.69 -37.02
N LYS A 187 12.66 -4.15 -38.23
CA LYS A 187 13.95 -3.71 -38.80
C LYS A 187 14.37 -2.36 -38.20
N GLY A 188 15.67 -2.22 -37.92
CA GLY A 188 16.26 -1.00 -37.37
C GLY A 188 16.26 -0.97 -35.85
N LYS A 189 17.46 -0.92 -35.26
CA LYS A 189 17.69 -1.00 -33.80
C LYS A 189 16.90 0.05 -33.01
N ARG A 190 16.93 1.31 -33.45
CA ARG A 190 16.22 2.43 -32.80
C ARG A 190 14.70 2.26 -32.83
N LYS A 191 14.15 1.84 -33.98
CA LYS A 191 12.70 1.63 -34.14
C LYS A 191 12.22 0.48 -33.25
N ARG A 192 12.96 -0.63 -33.22
CA ARG A 192 12.67 -1.77 -32.34
C ARG A 192 12.71 -1.39 -30.87
N TYR A 193 13.77 -0.68 -30.45
CA TYR A 193 13.91 -0.21 -29.07
C TYR A 193 12.74 0.67 -28.63
N ASN A 194 12.35 1.64 -29.47
CA ASN A 194 11.20 2.50 -29.18
C ASN A 194 9.90 1.68 -29.08
N ALA A 195 9.66 0.74 -30.00
CA ALA A 195 8.46 -0.09 -29.96
C ALA A 195 8.37 -0.95 -28.70
N ILE A 196 9.49 -1.52 -28.24
CA ILE A 196 9.56 -2.26 -26.97
C ILE A 196 9.29 -1.33 -25.79
N ARG A 197 9.84 -0.11 -25.80
CA ARG A 197 9.68 0.85 -24.71
C ARG A 197 8.23 1.32 -24.53
N GLU A 198 7.46 1.38 -25.61
CA GLU A 198 6.03 1.73 -25.58
C GLU A 198 5.12 0.49 -25.39
N ASP A 199 5.67 -0.71 -25.22
CA ASP A 199 4.86 -1.94 -25.07
C ASP A 199 4.05 -1.94 -23.76
N LEU A 200 2.76 -2.27 -23.87
CA LEU A 200 1.80 -2.21 -22.76
C LEU A 200 1.95 -3.35 -21.74
N TYR A 201 2.67 -4.44 -22.03
CA TYR A 201 3.02 -5.45 -21.02
C TYR A 201 4.30 -5.06 -20.29
N LEU A 202 5.28 -4.48 -20.98
CA LEU A 202 6.49 -3.95 -20.35
C LEU A 202 6.15 -2.81 -19.36
N ASN A 203 5.17 -1.99 -19.71
CA ASN A 203 4.68 -0.88 -18.90
C ASN A 203 3.47 -1.21 -18.03
N ALA A 204 3.06 -2.48 -17.92
CA ALA A 204 1.96 -2.87 -17.05
C ALA A 204 2.19 -2.38 -15.61
N LEU A 205 1.14 -1.88 -14.97
CA LEU A 205 1.17 -1.38 -13.61
C LEU A 205 1.55 -2.51 -12.65
N GLN A 206 2.68 -2.34 -11.97
CA GLN A 206 3.05 -3.20 -10.86
C GLN A 206 2.27 -2.73 -9.64
N VAL A 207 1.55 -3.66 -9.01
CA VAL A 207 0.57 -3.34 -7.97
C VAL A 207 0.70 -4.25 -6.76
N LYS A 208 0.39 -3.71 -5.59
CA LYS A 208 0.23 -4.45 -4.34
C LYS A 208 -1.11 -4.15 -3.70
N TYR A 209 -1.60 -5.03 -2.84
CA TYR A 209 -2.80 -4.73 -2.06
C TYR A 209 -2.58 -3.56 -1.09
N ALA A 210 -3.62 -2.73 -0.94
CA ALA A 210 -3.54 -1.46 -0.21
C ALA A 210 -4.36 -1.40 1.09
N ASN A 211 -5.01 -2.49 1.52
CA ASN A 211 -5.67 -2.54 2.84
C ASN A 211 -4.63 -2.54 3.99
N ALA A 212 -3.45 -3.08 3.72
CA ALA A 212 -2.29 -3.02 4.57
C ALA A 212 -1.05 -2.63 3.77
N VAL A 213 -0.28 -1.68 4.28
CA VAL A 213 0.95 -1.20 3.61
C VAL A 213 2.10 -1.08 4.60
N THR A 214 3.31 -0.97 4.06
CA THR A 214 4.47 -0.62 4.87
C THR A 214 4.43 0.85 5.24
N CYS A 215 4.87 1.21 6.46
CA CYS A 215 4.82 2.61 6.90
C CYS A 215 5.58 3.59 5.98
N HIS A 216 6.66 3.14 5.32
CA HIS A 216 7.39 3.97 4.35
C HIS A 216 6.57 4.27 3.08
N LYS A 217 5.59 3.43 2.73
CA LYS A 217 4.64 3.68 1.64
C LYS A 217 3.41 4.48 2.07
N ALA A 218 3.20 4.63 3.38
CA ALA A 218 2.15 5.47 3.94
C ALA A 218 2.60 6.94 4.14
N GLN A 219 3.84 7.29 3.78
CA GLN A 219 4.32 8.68 3.87
C GLN A 219 3.48 9.58 2.96
N GLY A 220 2.82 10.58 3.55
CA GLY A 220 1.92 11.49 2.82
C GLY A 220 0.44 11.12 2.92
N GLY A 221 0.10 9.83 3.06
CA GLY A 221 -1.29 9.39 3.24
C GLY A 221 -1.84 9.66 4.63
N GLN A 222 -3.15 9.86 4.76
CA GLN A 222 -3.85 9.96 6.04
C GLN A 222 -5.17 9.22 5.97
N TRP A 223 -5.53 8.55 7.05
CA TRP A 223 -6.74 7.72 7.15
C TRP A 223 -7.48 8.05 8.44
N LYS A 224 -8.81 7.93 8.43
CA LYS A 224 -9.58 8.11 9.67
C LYS A 224 -9.20 7.07 10.72
N ALA A 225 -9.07 5.80 10.35
CA ALA A 225 -8.62 4.75 11.25
C ALA A 225 -7.32 4.09 10.79
N VAL A 226 -6.32 4.07 11.68
CA VAL A 226 -5.02 3.43 11.41
C VAL A 226 -4.76 2.34 12.44
N PHE A 227 -4.47 1.14 11.93
CA PHE A 227 -4.08 -0.01 12.73
C PHE A 227 -2.56 -0.17 12.64
N VAL A 228 -1.86 0.13 13.72
CA VAL A 228 -0.41 0.01 13.79
C VAL A 228 -0.06 -1.33 14.41
N ASP A 229 0.55 -2.17 13.58
CA ASP A 229 1.11 -3.42 14.02
C ASP A 229 2.51 -3.21 14.58
N LYS A 230 2.63 -3.35 15.91
CA LYS A 230 3.86 -3.18 16.69
C LYS A 230 5.03 -4.02 16.17
N ALA A 231 4.75 -5.12 15.47
CA ALA A 231 5.70 -6.03 14.83
C ALA A 231 7.11 -6.02 15.45
N PHE A 232 7.31 -6.77 16.55
CA PHE A 232 8.60 -7.00 17.25
C PHE A 232 9.78 -6.26 16.59
N PHE A 233 9.93 -4.98 16.94
CA PHE A 233 11.24 -4.36 16.85
C PHE A 233 12.17 -5.25 17.67
N GLY A 234 13.42 -5.43 17.22
CA GLY A 234 14.38 -6.21 18.00
C GLY A 234 14.50 -5.65 19.43
N GLN A 235 15.31 -6.29 20.27
CA GLN A 235 15.44 -5.85 21.66
C GLN A 235 15.95 -4.39 21.81
N ALA A 236 16.62 -3.85 20.79
CA ALA A 236 17.08 -2.45 20.79
C ALA A 236 16.05 -1.51 20.15
N CYS A 237 15.63 -0.50 20.91
CA CYS A 237 14.97 0.69 20.37
C CYS A 237 16.06 1.66 19.89
N ASP A 238 15.94 2.15 18.66
CA ASP A 238 16.81 3.17 18.11
C ASP A 238 15.98 4.35 17.55
N LYS A 239 16.67 5.36 17.03
CA LYS A 239 16.05 6.55 16.45
C LYS A 239 15.09 6.22 15.31
N ASP A 240 15.40 5.21 14.49
CA ASP A 240 14.60 4.86 13.32
C ASP A 240 13.34 4.09 13.73
N VAL A 241 13.40 3.30 14.81
CA VAL A 241 12.21 2.73 15.45
C VAL A 241 11.25 3.84 15.91
N LEU A 242 11.75 4.85 16.63
CA LEU A 242 10.90 5.95 17.09
C LEU A 242 10.31 6.75 15.92
N ARG A 243 11.11 7.02 14.87
CA ARG A 243 10.62 7.69 13.65
C ARG A 243 9.56 6.88 12.92
N TRP A 244 9.69 5.56 12.91
CA TRP A 244 8.70 4.67 12.32
C TRP A 244 7.36 4.80 13.06
N TYR A 245 7.36 4.72 14.39
CA TYR A 245 6.13 4.91 15.18
C TYR A 245 5.54 6.30 15.02
N TYR A 246 6.39 7.34 15.03
CA TYR A 246 5.94 8.71 14.83
C TYR A 246 5.26 8.87 13.47
N THR A 247 5.87 8.31 12.42
CA THR A 247 5.28 8.31 11.08
C THR A 247 3.94 7.58 11.09
N ALA A 248 3.88 6.37 11.65
CA ALA A 248 2.67 5.55 11.69
C ALA A 248 1.52 6.23 12.45
N PHE A 249 1.79 6.80 13.63
CA PHE A 249 0.78 7.43 14.48
C PHE A 249 0.22 8.68 13.82
N THR A 250 1.07 9.50 13.20
CA THR A 250 0.63 10.72 12.52
C THR A 250 -0.12 10.48 11.20
N ARG A 251 -0.31 9.21 10.78
CA ARG A 251 -1.21 8.88 9.67
C ARG A 251 -2.68 8.80 10.11
N ALA A 252 -2.94 8.64 11.40
CA ALA A 252 -4.29 8.56 11.96
C ALA A 252 -4.88 9.96 12.10
N ARG A 253 -6.12 10.14 11.61
CA ARG A 253 -6.90 11.38 11.82
C ARG A 253 -7.86 11.27 12.99
N ASP A 254 -8.55 10.14 13.11
CA ASP A 254 -9.65 9.99 14.07
C ASP A 254 -9.38 8.88 15.10
N GLN A 255 -8.83 7.74 14.67
CA GLN A 255 -8.65 6.55 15.51
C GLN A 255 -7.32 5.85 15.24
N LEU A 256 -6.59 5.54 16.29
CA LEU A 256 -5.34 4.79 16.26
C LEU A 256 -5.48 3.50 17.07
N TYR A 257 -5.32 2.36 16.40
CA TYR A 257 -5.37 1.04 17.01
C TYR A 257 -3.97 0.44 17.09
N LEU A 258 -3.55 0.10 18.30
CA LEU A 258 -2.24 -0.44 18.61
C LEU A 258 -2.35 -1.95 18.80
N ILE A 259 -1.91 -2.73 17.80
CA ILE A 259 -2.04 -4.19 17.78
C ILE A 259 -0.87 -4.85 18.54
N ASN A 260 -1.17 -5.84 19.38
CA ASN A 260 -0.20 -6.67 20.11
C ASN A 260 0.68 -5.88 21.08
N LEU A 261 0.08 -4.91 21.77
CA LEU A 261 0.81 -4.04 22.68
C LEU A 261 0.75 -4.46 24.12
#